data_AF-A0AAP4Q5S3-F1
#
_entry.id   AF-A0AAP4Q5S3-F1
#
_cell.length_a   1.000
_cell.length_b   1.000
_cell.length_c   1.000
_cell.angle_alpha   90.00
_cell.angle_beta   90.00
_cell.angle_gamma   90.00
#
_symmetry.space_group_name_H-M   'P 1'
#
loop_
_entity.id
_entity.type
_entity.pdbx_description
1 polymer ?
#
loop_
_entity_poly.entity_id
_entity_poly.type
_entity_poly.pdbx_seq_one_letter_code
_entity_poly.pdbx_strand_id
1 'polypeptide(L)' 'TWSFHRLAQFIEYKATLVGIKVEYVNPSYTSQTCPKCSEKNKAQDRKYKCQCGFEKHRDIVGAMNIRYATVVGGN' A
#
# COMPACT_ATOMS: atom_id res chain seq x y z
N THR A 1 8.74 -12.04 -17.29
CA THR A 1 8.68 -11.46 -15.93
C THR A 1 8.01 -10.09 -16.01
N TRP A 2 6.94 -9.88 -15.25
CA TRP A 2 6.30 -8.57 -15.15
C TRP A 2 7.07 -7.76 -14.10
N SER A 3 7.82 -6.75 -14.52
CA SER A 3 8.53 -5.91 -13.56
C SER A 3 7.55 -4.89 -12.98
N PHE A 4 7.35 -4.92 -11.66
CA PHE A 4 6.55 -3.91 -10.94
C PHE A 4 7.00 -2.48 -11.28
N HIS A 5 8.29 -2.29 -11.56
CA HIS A 5 8.83 -1.03 -12.07
C HIS A 5 8.21 -0.61 -13.41
N ARG A 6 8.13 -1.50 -14.41
CA ARG A 6 7.52 -1.18 -15.70
C ARG A 6 6.03 -0.87 -15.56
N LEU A 7 5.33 -1.59 -14.68
CA LEU A 7 3.93 -1.25 -14.39
C LEU A 7 3.80 0.15 -13.80
N ALA A 8 4.61 0.49 -12.80
CA ALA A 8 4.60 1.81 -12.18
C ALA A 8 4.86 2.91 -13.22
N GLN A 9 5.84 2.72 -14.10
CA GLN A 9 6.13 3.64 -15.21
C GLN A 9 4.91 3.83 -16.14
N PHE A 10 4.20 2.75 -16.49
CA PHE A 10 3.01 2.87 -17.33
C PHE A 10 1.85 3.57 -16.63
N ILE A 11 1.66 3.33 -15.32
CA ILE A 11 0.65 4.04 -14.51
C ILE A 11 0.97 5.53 -14.49
N GLU A 12 2.22 5.88 -14.18
CA GLU A 12 2.69 7.26 -14.11
C GLU A 12 2.50 7.98 -15.45
N TYR A 13 3.00 7.39 -16.54
CA TYR A 13 2.81 7.92 -17.89
C TYR A 13 1.33 8.16 -18.23
N LYS A 14 0.44 7.18 -17.99
CA LYS A 14 -0.98 7.31 -18.33
C LYS A 14 -1.70 8.33 -17.43
N ALA A 15 -1.35 8.40 -16.16
CA ALA A 15 -1.90 9.39 -15.23
C ALA A 15 -1.49 10.82 -15.63
N THR A 16 -0.22 11.03 -15.99
CA THR A 16 0.27 12.34 -16.45
C THR A 16 -0.44 12.83 -17.70
N LEU A 17 -0.76 11.95 -18.66
CA LEU A 17 -1.50 12.32 -19.88
C LEU A 17 -2.87 12.95 -19.62
N VAL A 18 -3.51 12.60 -18.49
CA VAL A 18 -4.83 13.12 -18.10
C VAL A 18 -4.73 14.11 -16.93
N GLY A 19 -3.53 14.57 -16.58
CA GLY A 19 -3.31 15.56 -15.52
C GLY A 19 -3.43 15.03 -14.09
N ILE A 20 -3.36 13.71 -13.87
CA ILE A 20 -3.39 13.10 -12.54
C ILE A 20 -1.96 13.05 -11.97
N LYS A 21 -1.77 13.63 -10.78
CA LYS A 21 -0.50 13.55 -10.04
C LYS A 21 -0.31 12.15 -9.46
N VAL A 22 0.88 11.58 -9.64
CA VAL A 22 1.29 10.31 -9.01
C VAL A 22 2.33 10.61 -7.94
N GLU A 23 2.13 10.05 -6.75
CA GLU A 23 3.02 10.20 -5.61
C GLU A 23 3.46 8.82 -5.13
N TYR A 24 4.74 8.69 -4.82
CA TYR A 24 5.32 7.46 -4.29
C TYR A 24 5.35 7.55 -2.76
N VAL A 25 4.95 6.48 -2.07
CA VAL A 25 5.01 6.38 -0.60
C VAL A 25 5.97 5.29 -0.17
N ASN A 26 6.41 5.31 1.09
CA ASN A 26 7.24 4.22 1.62
C ASN A 26 6.41 2.92 1.70
N PRO A 27 6.76 1.86 0.96
CA PRO A 27 5.96 0.64 0.92
C PRO A 27 6.09 -0.21 2.20
N SER A 28 7.06 0.10 3.06
CA SER A 28 7.42 -0.73 4.21
C SER A 28 6.26 -0.87 5.19
N TYR A 29 6.04 -2.11 5.64
CA TYR A 29 5.04 -2.47 6.67
C TYR A 29 3.57 -2.16 6.35
N THR A 30 3.25 -1.63 5.17
CA THR A 30 1.88 -1.28 4.75
C THR A 30 0.90 -2.45 4.80
N SER A 31 1.33 -3.68 4.51
CA SER A 31 0.46 -4.87 4.63
C SER A 31 0.52 -5.57 5.99
N GLN A 32 1.27 -5.01 6.95
CA GLN A 32 1.49 -5.60 8.28
C GLN A 32 0.88 -4.75 9.40
N THR A 33 0.81 -3.44 9.23
CA THR A 33 0.20 -2.52 10.20
C THR A 33 -1.32 -2.65 10.19
N CYS A 34 -1.92 -2.90 11.36
CA CYS A 34 -3.38 -2.98 11.49
C CYS A 34 -4.01 -1.59 11.33
N PRO A 35 -4.97 -1.40 10.39
CA PRO A 35 -5.64 -0.10 10.24
C PRO A 35 -6.50 0.30 11.45
N LYS A 36 -6.84 -0.65 12.33
CA LYS A 36 -7.69 -0.42 13.51
C LYS A 36 -6.90 -0.11 14.77
N CYS A 37 -5.80 -0.83 15.03
CA CYS A 37 -5.07 -0.73 16.30
C CYS A 37 -3.58 -0.41 16.12
N SER A 38 -3.11 -0.18 14.89
CA SER A 38 -1.72 0.16 14.54
C SER A 38 -0.66 -0.89 14.89
N GLU A 39 -1.04 -2.00 15.52
CA GLU A 39 -0.12 -3.12 15.79
C GLU A 39 0.36 -3.78 14.51
N LYS A 40 1.63 -4.20 14.52
CA LYS A 40 2.24 -4.93 13.41
C LYS A 40 1.90 -6.41 13.53
N ASN A 41 1.42 -6.96 12.44
CA ASN A 41 1.09 -8.36 12.35
C ASN A 41 1.45 -8.90 10.96
N LYS A 42 2.27 -9.94 10.93
CA LYS A 42 2.69 -10.57 9.68
C LYS A 42 1.63 -11.60 9.27
N ALA A 43 0.82 -11.26 8.28
CA ALA A 43 -0.11 -12.22 7.69
C ALA A 43 0.66 -13.39 7.04
N GLN A 44 0.29 -14.62 7.40
CA GLN A 44 0.88 -15.84 6.83
C GLN A 44 0.35 -16.15 5.43
N ASP A 45 -0.84 -15.65 5.09
CA ASP A 45 -1.51 -15.85 3.82
C ASP A 45 -2.19 -14.54 3.34
N ARG A 46 -3.06 -14.62 2.33
CA ARG A 46 -3.87 -13.52 1.80
C ARG A 46 -4.88 -12.96 2.80
N LYS A 47 -5.23 -13.71 3.85
CA LYS A 47 -6.10 -13.23 4.94
C LYS A 47 -5.27 -12.56 6.02
N TYR A 48 -5.55 -11.29 6.29
CA TYR A 48 -5.02 -10.53 7.41
C TYR A 48 -5.98 -10.67 8.60
N LYS A 49 -5.47 -11.13 9.75
CA LYS A 49 -6.22 -11.26 11.00
C LYS A 49 -5.41 -10.69 12.15
N CYS A 50 -5.85 -9.59 12.73
CA CYS A 50 -5.19 -8.95 13.86
C CYS A 50 -5.76 -9.43 15.20
N GLN A 51 -4.93 -9.40 16.25
CA GLN A 51 -5.34 -9.72 17.63
C GLN A 51 -6.47 -8.82 18.15
N CYS A 52 -6.62 -7.59 17.63
CA CYS A 52 -7.73 -6.69 17.97
C CYS A 52 -9.09 -7.06 17.32
N GLY A 53 -9.15 -8.20 16.62
CA GLY A 53 -10.33 -8.71 15.93
C GLY A 53 -10.55 -8.13 14.53
N PHE A 54 -9.62 -7.33 13.99
CA PHE A 54 -9.73 -6.83 12.62
C PHE A 54 -9.35 -7.91 11.60
N GLU A 55 -10.23 -8.18 10.63
CA GLU A 55 -10.00 -9.15 9.56
C GLU A 55 -10.28 -8.55 8.17
N LYS A 56 -9.37 -8.75 7.22
CA LYS A 56 -9.56 -8.36 5.80
C LYS A 56 -8.58 -9.10 4.88
N HIS A 57 -8.68 -8.89 3.57
CA HIS A 57 -7.63 -9.32 2.64
C HIS A 57 -6.37 -8.46 2.81
N ARG A 58 -5.19 -9.08 2.79
CA ARG A 58 -3.88 -8.44 3.01
C ARG A 58 -3.61 -7.30 2.02
N ASP A 59 -3.96 -7.49 0.75
CA ASP A 59 -3.76 -6.45 -0.27
C ASP A 59 -4.63 -5.22 -0.03
N ILE A 60 -5.83 -5.41 0.56
CA ILE A 60 -6.69 -4.29 0.95
C ILE A 60 -6.09 -3.56 2.15
N VAL A 61 -5.51 -4.28 3.11
CA VAL A 61 -4.79 -3.65 4.23
C VAL A 61 -3.61 -2.81 3.71
N GLY A 62 -2.83 -3.35 2.78
CA GLY A 62 -1.77 -2.62 2.09
C GLY A 62 -2.26 -1.32 1.44
N ALA A 63 -3.33 -1.40 0.64
CA ALA A 63 -3.91 -0.24 -0.03
C ALA A 63 -4.48 0.80 0.96
N MET A 64 -5.14 0.35 2.04
CA MET A 64 -5.65 1.22 3.09
C MET A 64 -4.52 2.01 3.76
N ASN A 65 -3.41 1.36 4.08
CA ASN A 65 -2.27 2.03 4.71
C ASN A 65 -1.51 2.94 3.73
N ILE A 66 -1.40 2.57 2.45
CA ILE A 66 -0.82 3.44 1.40
C ILE A 66 -1.58 4.76 1.29
N ARG A 67 -2.92 4.73 1.38
CA ARG A 67 -3.75 5.95 1.34
C ARG A 67 -3.37 6.99 2.40
N TYR A 68 -2.90 6.55 3.56
CA TYR A 68 -2.53 7.43 4.67
C TYR A 68 -1.01 7.56 4.85
N ALA A 69 -0.21 6.96 3.96
CA ALA A 69 1.23 6.99 4.06
C ALA A 69 1.80 8.32 3.56
N THR A 70 2.92 8.73 4.15
CA THR A 70 3.64 9.93 3.71
C THR A 70 4.37 9.68 2.39
N VAL A 71 4.40 10.72 1.55
CA VAL A 71 5.08 10.72 0.26
C VAL A 71 6.60 10.71 0.47
N VAL A 72 7.31 9.90 -0.30
CA VAL A 72 8.79 9.84 -0.27
C VAL A 72 9.34 11.11 -0.91
N GLY A 73 10.11 11.89 -0.15
CA GLY A 73 10.77 13.11 -0.64
C GLY A 73 9.93 14.40 -0.51
N GLY A 74 8.82 14.39 0.23
CA GLY A 74 8.10 15.60 0.61
C GLY A 74 8.35 16.00 2.07
N ASN A 75 8.67 17.28 2.28
CA ASN A 75 8.87 18.00 3.55
C ASN A 75 7.79 17.75 4.61
#